data_AF-A0A317MBA0-F1
#
_entry.id   AF-A0A317MBA0-F1
#
_cell.length_a   1.000
_cell.length_b   1.000
_cell.length_c   1.000
_cell.angle_alpha   90.00
_cell.angle_beta   90.00
_cell.angle_gamma   90.00
#
_symmetry.space_group_name_H-M   'P 1'
#
loop_
_entity.id
_entity.type
_entity.pdbx_description
1 polymer ?
#
loop_
_entity_poly.entity_id
_entity_poly.type
_entity_poly.pdbx_seq_one_letter_code
_entity_poly.pdbx_strand_id
1 'polypeptide(L)'
;MHSGRNLFSGNRKYLYGLILFLLIFAVCLTFNMVGSDDFYISRKEVLLRKIGHELLLQAGDSTSRVLPVKKIAENEYQISFEKALTFQPDSLVKITRHLLAKDPLTGDYVVNVLNCGNGSVAYGYAISGNEKDNIVTCSKRVQPRGCYMVNIKFKPLGTNKAMIGYLLGGLSFLAFAGFVFWEFVKSRRFSTNIPGMPPVGQSGNELVPIDVEEPAPVGQNTQKFTFGPVLFDAEKRQLIIDKKPMDLTRTETRLLLIFAQSPNETIERSRLQKEIWEDEGVIVGRSLDMFISKLRKKLEFDPNINIVVIRGKGYKFETSYEEGVHSASGVSK
;
A
#
# COMPACT_ATOMS: atom_id res chain seq x y z
N MET A 1 -58.45 -13.12 -36.20
CA MET A 1 -58.58 -12.64 -34.80
C MET A 1 -57.55 -13.36 -33.95
N HIS A 2 -56.77 -12.59 -33.17
CA HIS A 2 -55.99 -12.98 -31.97
C HIS A 2 -54.89 -14.06 -32.10
N SER A 3 -53.72 -13.97 -31.46
CA SER A 3 -53.13 -12.99 -30.54
C SER A 3 -51.65 -13.36 -30.40
N GLY A 4 -50.73 -12.54 -30.91
CA GLY A 4 -49.30 -12.65 -30.61
C GLY A 4 -48.97 -11.74 -29.44
N ARG A 5 -48.81 -12.29 -28.23
CA ARG A 5 -48.40 -11.53 -27.05
C ARG A 5 -47.00 -11.93 -26.58
N ASN A 6 -46.11 -10.94 -26.63
CA ASN A 6 -45.10 -10.59 -25.62
C ASN A 6 -44.04 -11.63 -25.24
N LEU A 7 -42.89 -11.59 -25.92
CA LEU A 7 -41.65 -12.26 -25.49
C LEU A 7 -40.40 -11.34 -25.48
N PHE A 8 -40.57 -10.02 -25.43
CA PHE A 8 -39.44 -9.06 -25.48
C PHE A 8 -39.45 -8.00 -24.36
N SER A 9 -39.95 -8.35 -23.16
CA SER A 9 -40.02 -7.40 -22.01
C SER A 9 -39.00 -7.69 -20.89
N GLY A 10 -38.35 -8.86 -20.87
CA GLY A 10 -37.47 -9.27 -19.77
C GLY A 10 -36.10 -8.60 -19.77
N ASN A 11 -35.41 -8.57 -20.92
CA ASN A 11 -33.96 -8.27 -20.94
C ASN A 11 -33.61 -6.78 -20.83
N ARG A 12 -34.53 -5.88 -21.18
CA ARG A 12 -34.30 -4.42 -21.10
C ARG A 12 -34.25 -3.94 -19.64
N LYS A 13 -34.99 -4.61 -18.74
CA LYS A 13 -35.02 -4.29 -17.30
C LYS A 13 -33.69 -4.59 -16.60
N TYR A 14 -33.03 -5.69 -16.97
CA TYR A 14 -31.73 -6.06 -16.41
C TYR A 14 -30.60 -5.12 -16.86
N LEU A 15 -30.67 -4.60 -18.09
CA LEU A 15 -29.71 -3.63 -18.60
C LEU A 15 -29.77 -2.30 -17.83
N TYR A 16 -30.97 -1.78 -17.57
CA TYR A 16 -31.13 -0.58 -16.74
C TYR A 16 -30.70 -0.81 -15.30
N GLY A 17 -30.92 -2.02 -14.75
CA GLY A 17 -30.43 -2.41 -13.43
C GLY A 17 -28.90 -2.43 -13.34
N LEU A 18 -28.22 -2.98 -14.36
CA LEU A 18 -26.76 -3.01 -14.44
C LEU A 18 -26.16 -1.60 -14.53
N ILE A 19 -26.75 -0.73 -15.36
CA ILE A 19 -26.31 0.66 -15.51
C ILE A 19 -26.46 1.42 -14.19
N LEU A 20 -27.59 1.25 -13.50
CA LEU A 20 -27.82 1.86 -12.19
C LEU A 20 -26.83 1.33 -11.15
N PHE A 21 -26.54 0.03 -11.15
CA PHE A 21 -25.55 -0.57 -10.26
C PHE A 21 -24.14 -0.04 -10.52
N LEU A 22 -23.73 0.10 -11.78
CA LEU A 22 -22.43 0.68 -12.15
C LEU A 22 -22.32 2.16 -11.75
N LEU A 23 -23.40 2.93 -11.88
CA LEU A 23 -23.45 4.32 -11.41
C LEU A 23 -23.34 4.40 -9.88
N ILE A 24 -24.10 3.57 -9.17
CA ILE A 24 -24.02 3.50 -7.69
C ILE A 24 -22.62 3.06 -7.26
N PHE A 25 -22.03 2.07 -7.92
CA PHE A 25 -20.68 1.60 -7.64
C PHE A 25 -19.62 2.67 -7.91
N ALA A 26 -19.73 3.41 -9.02
CA ALA A 26 -18.85 4.53 -9.32
C ALA A 26 -18.95 5.64 -8.28
N VAL A 27 -20.17 5.97 -7.84
CA VAL A 27 -20.42 6.94 -6.75
C VAL A 27 -19.88 6.41 -5.42
N CYS A 28 -20.06 5.13 -5.10
CA CYS A 28 -19.47 4.53 -3.90
C CYS A 28 -17.93 4.52 -3.94
N LEU A 29 -17.32 4.32 -5.11
CA LEU A 29 -15.87 4.41 -5.26
C LEU A 29 -15.35 5.83 -5.04
N THR A 30 -16.08 6.86 -5.45
CA THR A 30 -15.68 8.25 -5.17
C THR A 30 -15.84 8.62 -3.69
N PHE A 31 -16.88 8.12 -3.01
CA PHE A 31 -17.09 8.40 -1.58
C PHE A 31 -16.11 7.67 -0.64
N ASN A 32 -15.61 6.47 -1.01
CA ASN A 32 -14.70 5.71 -0.14
C ASN A 32 -13.25 6.26 -0.12
N MET A 33 -12.89 7.22 -0.97
CA MET A 33 -11.53 7.79 -0.99
C MET A 33 -11.35 9.05 -0.12
N VAL A 34 -12.41 9.61 0.48
CA VAL A 34 -12.35 10.95 1.11
C VAL A 34 -12.05 10.89 2.63
N GLY A 35 -12.01 9.70 3.24
CA GLY A 35 -11.93 9.55 4.69
C GLY A 35 -10.53 9.51 5.32
N SER A 36 -9.46 9.28 4.54
CA SER A 36 -8.10 9.14 5.10
C SER A 36 -7.40 10.48 5.34
N ASP A 37 -7.63 11.46 4.47
CA ASP A 37 -6.75 12.61 4.35
C ASP A 37 -6.84 13.57 5.54
N ASP A 38 -8.03 13.70 6.15
CA ASP A 38 -8.27 14.65 7.25
C ASP A 38 -7.46 14.33 8.52
N PHE A 39 -7.41 13.06 8.90
CA PHE A 39 -6.59 12.62 10.04
C PHE A 39 -5.09 12.85 9.79
N TYR A 40 -4.60 12.55 8.59
CA TYR A 40 -3.18 12.75 8.24
C TYR A 40 -2.82 14.23 8.19
N ILE A 41 -3.70 15.08 7.66
CA ILE A 41 -3.52 16.54 7.66
C ILE A 41 -3.44 17.04 9.10
N SER A 42 -4.39 16.64 9.96
CA SER A 42 -4.42 17.02 11.37
C SER A 42 -3.15 16.58 12.12
N ARG A 43 -2.71 15.33 11.93
CA ARG A 43 -1.47 14.82 12.53
C ARG A 43 -0.25 15.61 12.07
N LYS A 44 -0.18 15.97 10.79
CA LYS A 44 0.91 16.76 10.21
C LYS A 44 0.96 18.16 10.82
N GLU A 45 -0.18 18.82 10.99
CA GLU A 45 -0.25 20.12 11.66
C GLU A 45 0.28 20.06 13.10
N VAL A 46 -0.07 19.02 13.86
CA VAL A 46 0.46 18.81 15.23
C VAL A 46 1.98 18.64 15.21
N LEU A 47 2.52 17.88 14.25
CA LEU A 47 3.96 17.67 14.12
C LEU A 47 4.70 18.97 13.75
N LEU A 48 4.14 19.77 12.84
CA LEU A 48 4.67 21.08 12.46
C LEU A 48 4.64 22.06 13.64
N ARG A 49 3.58 22.06 14.44
CA ARG A 49 3.55 22.84 15.69
C ARG A 49 4.64 22.41 16.67
N LYS A 50 4.90 21.09 16.77
CA LYS A 50 5.98 20.57 17.60
C LYS A 50 7.36 21.06 17.14
N ILE A 51 7.61 21.12 15.83
CA ILE A 51 8.86 21.71 15.29
C ILE A 51 9.00 23.17 15.74
N GLY A 52 7.94 23.97 15.62
CA GLY A 52 7.96 25.36 16.10
C GLY A 52 8.21 25.46 17.61
N HIS A 53 7.61 24.57 18.39
CA HIS A 53 7.79 24.54 19.84
C HIS A 53 9.25 24.23 20.23
N GLU A 54 9.84 23.18 19.66
CA GLU A 54 11.25 22.83 19.91
C GLU A 54 12.20 23.96 19.48
N LEU A 55 11.86 24.69 18.40
CA LEU A 55 12.64 25.84 17.95
C LEU A 55 12.61 27.00 18.96
N LEU A 56 11.44 27.29 19.54
CA LEU A 56 11.31 28.30 20.60
C LEU A 56 12.11 27.89 21.85
N LEU A 57 12.03 26.62 22.26
CA LEU A 57 12.81 26.11 23.39
C LEU A 57 14.32 26.25 23.16
N GLN A 58 14.81 25.93 21.96
CA GLN A 58 16.22 26.14 21.59
C GLN A 58 16.62 27.61 21.60
N ALA A 59 15.69 28.52 21.31
CA ALA A 59 15.91 29.96 21.41
C ALA A 59 15.86 30.50 22.85
N GLY A 60 15.62 29.63 23.85
CA GLY A 60 15.43 30.01 25.25
C GLY A 60 14.06 30.62 25.55
N ASP A 61 13.06 30.41 24.68
CA ASP A 61 11.70 30.92 24.85
C ASP A 61 10.72 29.77 25.15
N SER A 62 10.34 29.65 26.42
CA SER A 62 9.35 28.67 26.89
C SER A 62 7.92 29.23 26.97
N THR A 63 7.72 30.51 26.64
CA THR A 63 6.46 31.23 26.90
C THR A 63 5.70 31.60 25.64
N SER A 64 6.42 31.93 24.57
CA SER A 64 5.79 32.33 23.31
C SER A 64 5.03 31.18 22.68
N ARG A 65 3.91 31.51 22.02
CA ARG A 65 3.11 30.52 21.32
C ARG A 65 3.60 30.32 19.90
N VAL A 66 3.49 29.08 19.43
CA VAL A 66 3.41 28.78 18.00
C VAL A 66 2.00 29.09 17.54
N LEU A 67 1.85 30.00 16.59
CA LEU A 67 0.56 30.39 16.03
C LEU A 67 -0.03 29.22 15.20
N PRO A 68 -1.34 29.25 14.89
CA PRO A 68 -1.95 28.22 14.05
C PRO A 68 -1.19 28.04 12.74
N VAL A 69 -0.75 26.81 12.48
CA VAL A 69 -0.07 26.42 11.24
C VAL A 69 -1.03 26.66 10.07
N LYS A 70 -0.56 27.35 9.04
CA LYS A 70 -1.35 27.64 7.84
C LYS A 70 -0.91 26.75 6.69
N LYS A 71 -1.84 26.10 6.02
CA LYS A 71 -1.59 25.46 4.74
C LYS A 71 -1.66 26.52 3.63
N ILE A 72 -0.52 26.84 3.01
CA ILE A 72 -0.42 27.88 1.98
C ILE A 72 -0.44 27.29 0.56
N ALA A 73 -0.15 26.00 0.40
CA ALA A 73 -0.34 25.24 -0.83
C ALA A 73 -0.62 23.76 -0.53
N GLU A 74 -0.89 22.93 -1.56
CA GLU A 74 -1.27 21.52 -1.43
C GLU A 74 -0.34 20.70 -0.51
N ASN A 75 0.96 21.00 -0.54
CA ASN A 75 2.00 20.35 0.26
C ASN A 75 2.93 21.36 0.94
N GLU A 76 2.47 22.59 1.16
CA GLU A 76 3.29 23.65 1.75
C GLU A 76 2.58 24.28 2.96
N TYR A 77 3.30 24.31 4.08
CA TYR A 77 2.79 24.73 5.37
C TYR A 77 3.67 25.81 5.97
N GLN A 78 3.06 26.76 6.65
CA GLN A 78 3.73 27.87 7.31
C GLN A 78 3.54 27.79 8.82
N ILE A 79 4.66 27.84 9.53
CA ILE A 79 4.74 27.97 10.98
C ILE A 79 5.07 29.43 11.29
N SER A 80 4.30 30.04 12.18
CA SER A 80 4.50 31.41 12.63
C SER A 80 4.58 31.47 14.16
N PHE A 81 5.22 32.51 14.67
CA PHE A 81 5.48 32.66 16.11
C PHE A 81 4.86 33.96 16.62
N GLU A 82 4.45 33.95 17.89
CA GLU A 82 3.87 35.14 18.54
C GLU A 82 4.89 36.26 18.72
N LYS A 83 6.16 35.93 19.01
CA LYS A 83 7.25 36.88 19.22
C LYS A 83 8.41 36.61 18.28
N ALA A 84 9.24 37.65 18.10
CA ALA A 84 10.51 37.53 17.40
C ALA A 84 11.44 36.53 18.11
N LEU A 85 12.14 35.71 17.34
CA LEU A 85 13.04 34.67 17.81
C LEU A 85 14.42 34.75 17.15
N THR A 86 15.42 34.16 17.80
CA THR A 86 16.74 33.82 17.22
C THR A 86 16.78 32.31 17.03
N PHE A 87 17.54 31.82 16.05
CA PHE A 87 17.69 30.38 15.87
C PHE A 87 19.05 30.01 15.29
N GLN A 88 19.46 28.78 15.54
CA GLN A 88 20.61 28.15 14.89
C GLN A 88 20.12 27.26 13.74
N PRO A 89 20.65 27.44 12.51
CA PRO A 89 20.38 26.58 11.36
C PRO A 89 20.51 25.10 11.66
N ASP A 90 21.59 24.70 12.35
CA ASP A 90 21.86 23.29 12.69
C ASP A 90 20.78 22.71 13.61
N SER A 91 20.32 23.49 14.59
CA SER A 91 19.23 23.07 15.48
C SER A 91 17.93 22.90 14.71
N LEU A 92 17.59 23.83 13.80
CA LEU A 92 16.41 23.71 12.96
C LEU A 92 16.45 22.44 12.09
N VAL A 93 17.58 22.20 11.40
CA VAL A 93 17.76 20.99 10.58
C VAL A 93 17.67 19.72 11.42
N LYS A 94 18.28 19.71 12.61
CA LYS A 94 18.23 18.56 13.53
C LYS A 94 16.81 18.27 14.01
N ILE A 95 16.07 19.31 14.42
CA ILE A 95 14.68 19.20 14.89
C ILE A 95 13.80 18.65 13.78
N THR A 96 13.85 19.23 12.58
CA THR A 96 12.99 18.80 11.46
C THR A 96 13.33 17.39 11.01
N ARG A 97 14.62 17.02 10.84
CA ARG A 97 15.01 15.65 10.49
C ARG A 97 14.52 14.65 11.54
N HIS A 98 14.68 14.95 12.82
CA HIS A 98 14.25 14.05 13.89
C HIS A 98 12.73 13.89 13.97
N LEU A 99 11.97 14.98 13.84
CA LEU A 99 10.52 14.95 13.99
C LEU A 99 9.82 14.44 12.72
N LEU A 100 10.25 14.88 11.54
CA LEU A 100 9.64 14.50 10.27
C LEU A 100 9.97 13.07 9.87
N ALA A 101 11.11 12.50 10.30
CA ALA A 101 11.42 11.09 10.08
C ALA A 101 10.42 10.13 10.75
N LYS A 102 9.67 10.60 11.75
CA LYS A 102 8.64 9.80 12.44
C LYS A 102 7.30 9.78 11.69
N ASP A 103 7.14 10.60 10.67
CA ASP A 103 5.93 10.63 9.84
C ASP A 103 6.17 9.77 8.57
N PRO A 104 5.42 8.66 8.40
CA PRO A 104 5.58 7.75 7.27
C PRO A 104 5.24 8.39 5.90
N LEU A 105 4.66 9.60 5.90
CA LEU A 105 4.33 10.36 4.68
C LEU A 105 5.32 11.49 4.37
N THR A 106 6.38 11.65 5.17
CA THR A 106 7.43 12.62 4.87
C THR A 106 8.36 12.03 3.80
N GLY A 107 8.18 12.48 2.55
CA GLY A 107 9.17 12.30 1.50
C GLY A 107 10.28 13.36 1.58
N ASP A 108 10.86 13.71 0.43
CA ASP A 108 11.77 14.85 0.34
C ASP A 108 11.04 16.14 0.76
N TYR A 109 11.74 17.07 1.41
CA TYR A 109 11.16 18.34 1.82
C TYR A 109 12.17 19.49 1.75
N VAL A 110 11.63 20.69 1.56
CA VAL A 110 12.37 21.95 1.57
C VAL A 110 11.85 22.80 2.71
N VAL A 111 12.76 23.40 3.48
CA VAL A 111 12.43 24.34 4.55
C VAL A 111 12.99 25.70 4.18
N ASN A 112 12.13 26.72 4.20
CA ASN A 112 12.49 28.11 3.99
C ASN A 112 12.07 28.93 5.21
N VAL A 113 13.03 29.61 5.83
CA VAL A 113 12.78 30.62 6.86
C VAL A 113 12.70 31.98 6.19
N LEU A 114 11.56 32.64 6.31
CA LEU A 114 11.24 33.90 5.65
C LEU A 114 11.21 35.05 6.67
N ASN A 115 11.64 36.24 6.26
CA ASN A 115 11.42 37.46 7.03
C ASN A 115 9.94 37.88 6.94
N CYS A 116 9.31 38.23 8.07
CA CYS A 116 7.88 38.59 8.10
C CYS A 116 7.52 39.79 7.21
N GLY A 117 8.40 40.80 7.11
CA GLY A 117 8.06 42.08 6.47
C GLY A 117 8.04 42.04 4.94
N ASN A 118 8.96 41.31 4.33
CA ASN A 118 9.13 41.29 2.87
C ASN A 118 9.04 39.87 2.25
N GLY A 119 8.88 38.83 3.07
CA GLY A 119 8.86 37.44 2.59
C GLY A 119 10.17 36.94 1.99
N SER A 120 11.28 37.69 2.14
CA SER A 120 12.59 37.26 1.66
C SER A 120 13.11 36.07 2.46
N VAL A 121 13.80 35.15 1.80
CA VAL A 121 14.39 33.97 2.42
C VAL A 121 15.60 34.39 3.26
N ALA A 122 15.49 34.25 4.58
CA ALA A 122 16.59 34.45 5.52
C ALA A 122 17.49 33.22 5.61
N TYR A 123 16.90 32.03 5.50
CA TYR A 123 17.61 30.75 5.52
C TYR A 123 16.80 29.68 4.80
N GLY A 124 17.45 28.70 4.19
CA GLY A 124 16.74 27.56 3.59
C GLY A 124 17.63 26.34 3.40
N TYR A 125 17.01 25.17 3.38
CA TYR A 125 17.67 23.89 3.14
C TYR A 125 16.70 22.87 2.55
N ALA A 126 17.25 21.84 1.91
CA ALA A 126 16.50 20.73 1.32
C ALA A 126 17.01 19.40 1.88
N ILE A 127 16.09 18.52 2.27
CA ILE A 127 16.37 17.15 2.70
C ILE A 127 15.69 16.19 1.74
N SER A 128 16.45 15.19 1.29
CA SER A 128 15.98 14.08 0.47
C SER A 128 16.22 12.73 1.15
N GLY A 129 15.47 11.72 0.73
CA GLY A 129 15.75 10.32 1.09
C GLY A 129 17.13 9.84 0.60
N ASN A 130 17.70 10.47 -0.43
CA ASN A 130 19.09 10.28 -0.82
C ASN A 130 19.97 11.34 -0.16
N GLU A 131 20.86 10.94 0.75
CA GLU A 131 21.66 11.91 1.50
C GLU A 131 22.56 12.80 0.64
N LYS A 132 22.95 12.33 -0.55
CA LYS A 132 23.77 13.10 -1.50
C LYS A 132 23.01 14.29 -2.09
N ASP A 133 21.69 14.24 -2.09
CA ASP A 133 20.82 15.29 -2.63
C ASP A 133 20.41 16.31 -1.55
N ASN A 134 20.91 16.15 -0.31
CA ASN A 134 20.68 17.10 0.78
C ASN A 134 21.45 18.40 0.52
N ILE A 135 20.75 19.52 0.64
CA ILE A 135 21.35 20.86 0.54
C ILE A 135 21.17 21.55 1.88
N VAL A 136 22.21 21.57 2.71
CA VAL A 136 22.24 22.29 3.99
C VAL A 136 23.38 23.30 3.96
N THR A 137 23.05 24.58 4.00
CA THR A 137 24.05 25.66 4.00
C THR A 137 24.06 26.40 5.34
N CYS A 138 25.03 27.31 5.53
CA CYS A 138 25.10 28.25 6.65
C CYS A 138 25.12 27.62 8.05
N SER A 139 25.57 26.37 8.17
CA SER A 139 25.79 25.69 9.45
C SER A 139 26.66 26.54 10.39
N LYS A 140 26.37 26.45 11.69
CA LYS A 140 27.02 27.17 12.79
C LYS A 140 26.84 28.70 12.80
N ARG A 141 25.99 29.28 11.95
CA ARG A 141 25.70 30.72 11.95
C ARG A 141 24.37 31.02 12.64
N VAL A 142 24.43 31.57 13.86
CA VAL A 142 23.25 32.02 14.60
C VAL A 142 22.55 33.14 13.82
N GLN A 143 21.25 33.01 13.59
CA GLN A 143 20.43 34.07 13.01
C GLN A 143 20.06 35.09 14.10
N PRO A 144 20.14 36.40 13.82
CA PRO A 144 19.82 37.43 14.79
C PRO A 144 18.36 37.33 15.24
N ARG A 145 18.02 37.96 16.36
CA ARG A 145 16.63 37.98 16.83
C ARG A 145 15.77 38.80 15.85
N GLY A 146 14.75 38.17 15.28
CA GLY A 146 13.92 38.79 14.25
C GLY A 146 12.55 38.14 14.12
N CYS A 147 11.68 38.76 13.31
CA CYS A 147 10.39 38.17 12.95
C CYS A 147 10.59 37.22 11.78
N TYR A 148 10.42 35.92 12.05
CA TYR A 148 10.59 34.85 11.07
C TYR A 148 9.33 33.99 10.94
N MET A 149 9.11 33.48 9.73
CA MET A 149 8.13 32.44 9.43
C MET A 149 8.86 31.25 8.84
N VAL A 150 8.45 30.03 9.17
CA VAL A 150 9.06 28.81 8.63
C VAL A 150 8.09 28.13 7.69
N ASN A 151 8.40 28.15 6.40
CA ASN A 151 7.67 27.39 5.39
C ASN A 151 8.32 26.02 5.22
N ILE A 152 7.51 24.96 5.23
CA ILE A 152 7.93 23.59 4.96
C ILE A 152 7.12 23.05 3.79
N LYS A 153 7.82 22.72 2.71
CA LYS A 153 7.25 22.18 1.48
C LYS A 153 7.64 20.73 1.32
N PHE A 154 6.65 19.86 1.25
CA PHE A 154 6.85 18.43 1.03
C PHE A 154 6.75 18.09 -0.45
N LYS A 155 7.61 17.20 -0.92
CA LYS A 155 7.51 16.62 -2.26
C LYS A 155 6.24 15.76 -2.30
N PRO A 156 5.35 15.95 -3.30
CA PRO A 156 4.18 15.11 -3.43
C PRO A 156 4.62 13.66 -3.63
N LEU A 157 4.05 12.75 -2.84
CA LEU A 157 4.12 11.32 -3.11
C LEU A 157 3.47 11.12 -4.49
N GLY A 158 4.25 10.68 -5.48
CA GLY A 158 3.82 10.60 -6.87
C GLY A 158 2.62 9.68 -7.06
N THR A 159 1.42 10.18 -6.86
CA THR A 159 0.20 9.63 -7.44
C THR A 159 0.11 10.21 -8.83
N ASN A 160 0.48 9.41 -9.82
CA ASN A 160 0.42 9.81 -11.21
C ASN A 160 -1.06 10.06 -11.56
N LYS A 161 -1.53 11.32 -11.51
CA LYS A 161 -2.94 11.68 -11.85
C LYS A 161 -3.36 11.12 -13.21
N ALA A 162 -2.40 10.92 -14.11
CA ALA A 162 -2.59 10.25 -15.39
C ALA A 162 -3.09 8.80 -15.24
N MET A 163 -2.57 8.00 -14.29
CA MET A 163 -2.94 6.60 -14.11
C MET A 163 -4.39 6.43 -13.64
N ILE A 164 -4.88 7.34 -12.78
CA ILE A 164 -6.29 7.38 -12.36
C ILE A 164 -7.18 7.80 -13.53
N GLY A 165 -6.73 8.76 -14.35
CA GLY A 165 -7.41 9.14 -15.60
C GLY A 165 -7.53 8.00 -16.60
N TYR A 166 -6.47 7.20 -16.79
CA TYR A 166 -6.49 6.02 -17.66
C TYR A 166 -7.37 4.89 -17.10
N LEU A 167 -7.44 4.72 -15.79
CA LEU A 167 -8.33 3.74 -15.16
C LEU A 167 -9.81 4.12 -15.35
N LEU A 168 -10.16 5.40 -15.16
CA LEU A 168 -11.52 5.89 -15.38
C LEU A 168 -11.91 5.83 -16.87
N GLY A 169 -11.01 6.26 -17.77
CA GLY A 169 -11.24 6.17 -19.21
C GLY A 169 -11.30 4.73 -19.75
N GLY A 170 -10.46 3.84 -19.22
CA GLY A 170 -10.42 2.42 -19.60
C GLY A 170 -11.67 1.65 -19.14
N LEU A 171 -12.20 1.95 -17.95
CA LEU A 171 -13.47 1.40 -17.47
C LEU A 171 -14.65 1.84 -18.35
N SER A 172 -14.67 3.09 -18.81
CA SER A 172 -15.68 3.56 -19.76
C SER A 172 -15.57 2.85 -21.12
N PHE A 173 -14.35 2.59 -21.60
CA PHE A 173 -14.12 1.88 -22.86
C PHE A 173 -14.51 0.39 -22.77
N LEU A 174 -14.21 -0.27 -21.65
CA LEU A 174 -14.60 -1.67 -21.41
C LEU A 174 -16.11 -1.83 -21.26
N ALA A 175 -16.80 -0.88 -20.61
CA ALA A 175 -18.26 -0.87 -20.54
C ALA A 175 -18.89 -0.72 -21.94
N PHE A 176 -18.32 0.14 -22.79
CA PHE A 176 -18.77 0.32 -24.17
C PHE A 176 -18.51 -0.93 -25.03
N ALA A 177 -17.32 -1.53 -24.92
CA ALA A 177 -16.98 -2.76 -25.62
C ALA A 177 -17.85 -3.95 -25.18
N GLY A 178 -18.14 -4.06 -23.88
CA GLY A 178 -19.06 -5.07 -23.33
C GLY A 178 -20.48 -4.91 -23.85
N PHE A 179 -20.97 -3.68 -24.00
CA PHE A 179 -22.28 -3.39 -24.58
C PHE A 179 -22.35 -3.78 -26.06
N VAL A 180 -21.32 -3.46 -26.85
CA VAL A 180 -21.25 -3.83 -28.27
C VAL A 180 -21.12 -5.34 -28.46
N PHE A 181 -20.30 -6.01 -27.64
CA PHE A 181 -20.14 -7.47 -27.70
C PHE A 181 -21.42 -8.22 -27.30
N TRP A 182 -22.17 -7.70 -26.32
CA TRP A 182 -23.46 -8.27 -25.91
C TRP A 182 -24.53 -8.20 -27.02
N GLU A 183 -24.59 -7.09 -27.76
CA GLU A 183 -25.47 -6.99 -28.94
C GLU A 183 -25.04 -7.97 -30.05
N PHE A 184 -23.74 -8.25 -30.18
CA PHE A 184 -23.22 -9.19 -31.18
C PHE A 184 -23.52 -10.66 -30.86
N VAL A 185 -23.48 -11.05 -29.58
CA VAL A 185 -23.77 -12.43 -29.13
C VAL A 185 -25.25 -12.80 -29.29
N LYS A 186 -26.16 -11.82 -29.34
CA LYS A 186 -27.59 -12.05 -29.58
C LYS A 186 -27.90 -12.51 -31.02
N SER A 187 -26.97 -12.31 -31.96
CA SER A 187 -27.17 -12.56 -33.40
C SER A 187 -26.77 -13.97 -33.88
N ARG A 188 -26.17 -14.82 -33.04
CA ARG A 188 -25.84 -16.20 -33.41
C ARG A 188 -26.43 -17.22 -32.45
N ARG A 189 -27.70 -17.57 -32.67
CA ARG A 189 -28.23 -18.90 -32.33
C ARG A 189 -28.88 -19.49 -33.58
N PHE A 190 -28.02 -19.99 -34.47
CA PHE A 190 -28.42 -20.93 -35.49
C PHE A 190 -27.57 -22.19 -35.33
N SER A 191 -28.26 -23.33 -35.31
CA SER A 191 -27.80 -24.69 -35.05
C SER A 191 -26.51 -25.08 -35.77
N THR A 192 -25.76 -26.01 -35.17
CA THR A 192 -25.52 -27.35 -35.74
C THR A 192 -24.95 -28.30 -34.69
N ASN A 193 -25.68 -29.41 -34.49
CA ASN A 193 -25.17 -30.68 -33.98
C ASN A 193 -24.21 -31.29 -35.00
N ILE A 194 -23.09 -31.90 -34.59
CA ILE A 194 -22.47 -33.09 -35.23
C ILE A 194 -21.82 -33.97 -34.14
N PRO A 195 -21.89 -35.32 -34.25
CA PRO A 195 -21.49 -36.29 -33.23
C PRO A 195 -20.09 -36.90 -33.44
N GLY A 196 -19.59 -37.57 -32.39
CA GLY A 196 -18.74 -38.77 -32.51
C GLY A 196 -17.23 -38.55 -32.42
N MET A 197 -16.63 -38.97 -31.31
CA MET A 197 -15.20 -39.23 -31.19
C MET A 197 -14.99 -40.72 -30.84
N PRO A 198 -14.17 -41.48 -31.57
CA PRO A 198 -13.75 -42.82 -31.15
C PRO A 198 -12.50 -42.76 -30.24
N PRO A 199 -12.23 -43.83 -29.46
CA PRO A 199 -11.35 -43.77 -28.31
C PRO A 199 -9.88 -44.15 -28.59
N VAL A 200 -9.02 -43.55 -27.76
CA VAL A 200 -7.88 -44.14 -27.01
C VAL A 200 -7.10 -45.27 -27.69
N GLY A 201 -5.87 -44.94 -28.12
CA GLY A 201 -4.81 -45.88 -28.43
C GLY A 201 -3.60 -45.63 -27.53
N GLN A 202 -3.08 -46.72 -26.96
CA GLN A 202 -2.01 -46.81 -25.98
C GLN A 202 -0.67 -46.23 -26.46
N SER A 203 0.15 -45.76 -25.51
CA SER A 203 1.59 -45.95 -25.59
C SER A 203 2.14 -46.17 -24.18
N GLY A 204 2.49 -47.42 -23.88
CA GLY A 204 3.45 -47.71 -22.83
C GLY A 204 4.84 -47.27 -23.28
N ASN A 205 5.68 -46.91 -22.31
CA ASN A 205 6.94 -47.58 -22.07
C ASN A 205 7.59 -46.94 -20.84
N GLU A 206 7.63 -47.75 -19.80
CA GLU A 206 8.46 -47.59 -18.61
C GLU A 206 9.87 -48.06 -18.96
N LEU A 207 10.89 -47.26 -18.61
CA LEU A 207 12.20 -47.70 -18.10
C LEU A 207 13.08 -46.46 -17.82
N VAL A 208 13.29 -46.25 -16.52
CA VAL A 208 14.41 -45.55 -15.84
C VAL A 208 15.67 -46.47 -16.04
N PRO A 209 16.97 -46.13 -15.75
CA PRO A 209 17.40 -45.20 -14.70
C PRO A 209 18.80 -44.51 -14.83
N ILE A 210 19.20 -43.76 -13.76
CA ILE A 210 20.60 -43.44 -13.30
C ILE A 210 21.31 -42.27 -14.04
N ASP A 211 21.92 -41.23 -13.45
CA ASP A 211 22.21 -40.81 -12.06
C ASP A 211 22.73 -39.34 -12.05
N VAL A 212 22.63 -38.68 -10.87
CA VAL A 212 23.53 -37.67 -10.27
C VAL A 212 23.67 -36.32 -11.03
N GLU A 213 23.38 -35.15 -10.46
CA GLU A 213 24.13 -34.55 -9.36
C GLU A 213 23.38 -33.35 -8.73
N GLU A 214 23.30 -33.36 -7.40
CA GLU A 214 23.03 -32.20 -6.55
C GLU A 214 24.34 -31.41 -6.37
N PRO A 215 24.28 -30.08 -6.13
CA PRO A 215 24.95 -29.65 -4.92
C PRO A 215 24.14 -28.60 -4.13
N ALA A 216 23.83 -28.95 -2.88
CA ALA A 216 23.85 -28.02 -1.76
C ALA A 216 25.31 -27.88 -1.25
N PRO A 217 25.69 -26.78 -0.58
CA PRO A 217 25.39 -26.63 0.85
C PRO A 217 25.09 -25.15 1.21
N VAL A 218 24.56 -24.70 2.35
CA VAL A 218 24.72 -25.01 3.78
C VAL A 218 23.45 -24.48 4.47
N GLY A 219 22.95 -25.19 5.48
CA GLY A 219 21.58 -25.01 6.00
C GLY A 219 21.28 -23.75 6.82
N GLN A 220 19.97 -23.53 7.01
CA GLN A 220 19.32 -23.16 8.27
C GLN A 220 17.78 -23.12 8.09
N ASN A 221 17.10 -24.13 8.68
CA ASN A 221 15.68 -24.13 9.05
C ASN A 221 14.63 -23.89 7.93
N THR A 222 14.32 -24.96 7.18
CA THR A 222 13.36 -25.00 6.08
C THR A 222 11.92 -24.67 6.53
N GLN A 223 11.54 -23.39 6.51
CA GLN A 223 10.17 -22.95 6.82
C GLN A 223 9.27 -23.06 5.58
N LYS A 224 8.73 -24.25 5.34
CA LYS A 224 7.70 -24.52 4.32
C LYS A 224 6.34 -24.73 4.99
N PHE A 225 5.30 -24.12 4.43
CA PHE A 225 3.93 -24.25 4.92
C PHE A 225 3.03 -24.72 3.80
N THR A 226 2.12 -25.64 4.11
CA THR A 226 1.16 -26.18 3.14
C THR A 226 -0.25 -25.83 3.59
N PHE A 227 -1.00 -25.16 2.72
CA PHE A 227 -2.41 -24.83 2.90
C PHE A 227 -3.18 -25.46 1.75
N GLY A 228 -3.60 -26.72 1.90
CA GLY A 228 -4.23 -27.47 0.82
C GLY A 228 -3.33 -27.57 -0.43
N PRO A 229 -3.77 -27.10 -1.61
CA PRO A 229 -2.97 -27.12 -2.85
C PRO A 229 -1.86 -26.05 -2.90
N VAL A 230 -1.80 -25.16 -1.90
CA VAL A 230 -0.85 -24.05 -1.83
C VAL A 230 0.36 -24.45 -1.00
N LEU A 231 1.55 -24.44 -1.63
CA LEU A 231 2.83 -24.59 -0.94
C LEU A 231 3.54 -23.24 -0.86
N PHE A 232 3.78 -22.77 0.36
CA PHE A 232 4.56 -21.58 0.64
C PHE A 232 5.97 -21.96 1.08
N ASP A 233 6.98 -21.54 0.32
CA ASP A 233 8.40 -21.69 0.63
C ASP A 233 8.97 -20.31 1.04
N ALA A 234 9.18 -20.12 2.34
CA ALA A 234 9.62 -18.84 2.88
C ALA A 234 11.06 -18.49 2.47
N GLU A 235 11.93 -19.49 2.32
CA GLU A 235 13.34 -19.29 1.92
C GLU A 235 13.45 -18.87 0.47
N LYS A 236 12.74 -19.59 -0.42
CA LYS A 236 12.71 -19.27 -1.85
C LYS A 236 11.85 -18.05 -2.16
N ARG A 237 11.09 -17.55 -1.17
CA ARG A 237 10.08 -16.48 -1.33
C ARG A 237 9.09 -16.84 -2.44
N GLN A 238 8.62 -18.07 -2.43
CA GLN A 238 7.78 -18.60 -3.50
C GLN A 238 6.50 -19.22 -2.95
N LEU A 239 5.45 -19.07 -3.75
CA LEU A 239 4.13 -19.62 -3.50
C LEU A 239 3.77 -20.48 -4.71
N ILE A 240 3.56 -21.77 -4.50
CA ILE A 240 3.30 -22.74 -5.56
C ILE A 240 1.83 -23.16 -5.43
N ILE A 241 1.03 -22.84 -6.44
CA ILE A 241 -0.38 -23.25 -6.54
C ILE A 241 -0.54 -24.00 -7.86
N ASP A 242 -1.14 -25.19 -7.86
CA ASP A 242 -1.35 -25.99 -9.07
C ASP A 242 -0.10 -26.15 -9.94
N LYS A 243 1.07 -26.38 -9.30
CA LYS A 243 2.39 -26.50 -9.94
C LYS A 243 2.90 -25.23 -10.65
N LYS A 244 2.28 -24.07 -10.43
CA LYS A 244 2.75 -22.77 -10.93
C LYS A 244 3.45 -22.00 -9.81
N PRO A 245 4.77 -21.76 -9.91
CA PRO A 245 5.48 -20.94 -8.95
C PRO A 245 5.13 -19.46 -9.14
N MET A 246 4.90 -18.76 -8.04
CA MET A 246 4.68 -17.32 -7.97
C MET A 246 5.64 -16.69 -6.96
N ASP A 247 6.40 -15.71 -7.40
CA ASP A 247 7.36 -15.04 -6.54
C ASP A 247 6.66 -14.05 -5.58
N LEU A 248 7.17 -13.99 -4.37
CA LEU A 248 6.78 -13.05 -3.32
C LEU A 248 7.89 -12.02 -3.11
N THR A 249 7.50 -10.78 -2.87
CA THR A 249 8.45 -9.76 -2.39
C THR A 249 8.84 -10.07 -0.94
N ARG A 250 9.98 -9.55 -0.48
CA ARG A 250 10.45 -9.74 0.91
C ARG A 250 9.39 -9.42 1.96
N THR A 251 8.67 -8.31 1.78
CA THR A 251 7.57 -7.89 2.66
C THR A 251 6.38 -8.83 2.60
N GLU A 252 6.00 -9.32 1.41
CA GLU A 252 4.90 -10.28 1.24
C GLU A 252 5.23 -11.63 1.88
N THR A 253 6.45 -12.13 1.69
CA THR A 253 6.94 -13.36 2.32
C THR A 253 6.86 -13.26 3.83
N ARG A 254 7.34 -12.15 4.41
CA ARG A 254 7.35 -11.94 5.85
C ARG A 254 5.94 -11.85 6.43
N LEU A 255 5.06 -11.10 5.75
CA LEU A 255 3.65 -11.00 6.14
C LEU A 255 2.94 -12.36 6.08
N LEU A 256 3.14 -13.13 5.00
CA LEU A 256 2.57 -14.46 4.87
C LEU A 256 3.15 -15.42 5.90
N LEU A 257 4.43 -15.30 6.24
CA LEU A 257 5.07 -16.11 7.26
C LEU A 257 4.43 -15.92 8.64
N ILE A 258 4.16 -14.68 9.04
CA ILE A 258 3.50 -14.36 10.30
C ILE A 258 2.09 -14.98 10.34
N PHE A 259 1.36 -14.90 9.23
CA PHE A 259 0.03 -15.55 9.11
C PHE A 259 0.12 -17.07 9.11
N ALA A 260 1.14 -17.63 8.47
CA ALA A 260 1.37 -19.07 8.36
C ALA A 260 1.73 -19.71 9.69
N GLN A 261 2.38 -18.97 10.59
CA GLN A 261 2.74 -19.41 11.94
C GLN A 261 1.57 -19.32 12.93
N SER A 262 0.49 -18.61 12.58
CA SER A 262 -0.68 -18.43 13.45
C SER A 262 -1.96 -18.47 12.60
N PRO A 263 -2.23 -19.59 11.91
CA PRO A 263 -3.41 -19.70 11.06
C PRO A 263 -4.67 -19.66 11.94
N ASN A 264 -5.74 -19.09 11.39
CA ASN A 264 -7.01 -18.90 12.08
C ASN A 264 -6.95 -18.06 13.37
N GLU A 265 -5.83 -17.38 13.66
CA GLU A 265 -5.72 -16.44 14.77
C GLU A 265 -5.84 -14.98 14.31
N THR A 266 -6.36 -14.12 15.19
CA THR A 266 -6.40 -12.68 14.93
C THR A 266 -5.09 -12.05 15.32
N ILE A 267 -4.38 -11.48 14.34
CA ILE A 267 -3.12 -10.76 14.55
C ILE A 267 -3.41 -9.26 14.53
N GLU A 268 -2.97 -8.58 15.59
CA GLU A 268 -3.17 -7.15 15.73
C GLU A 268 -2.47 -6.36 14.63
N ARG A 269 -3.11 -5.28 14.19
CA ARG A 269 -2.54 -4.39 13.16
C ARG A 269 -1.21 -3.78 13.62
N SER A 270 -1.11 -3.39 14.89
CA SER A 270 0.10 -2.89 15.55
C SER A 270 1.24 -3.92 15.50
N ARG A 271 0.96 -5.19 15.82
CA ARG A 271 1.94 -6.29 15.78
C ARG A 271 2.46 -6.53 14.36
N LEU A 272 1.58 -6.59 13.36
CA LEU A 272 1.97 -6.73 11.96
C LEU A 272 2.82 -5.53 11.49
N GLN A 273 2.44 -4.31 11.88
CA GLN A 273 3.22 -3.10 11.57
C GLN A 273 4.58 -3.06 12.26
N LYS A 274 4.66 -3.60 13.47
CA LYS A 274 5.89 -3.70 14.21
C LYS A 274 6.82 -4.72 13.54
N GLU A 275 6.36 -5.96 13.40
CA GLU A 275 7.18 -7.06 12.90
C GLU A 275 7.61 -6.91 11.43
N ILE A 276 6.84 -6.22 10.58
CA ILE A 276 7.22 -6.04 9.17
C ILE A 276 8.25 -4.91 8.99
N TRP A 277 8.23 -3.88 9.83
CA TRP A 277 9.04 -2.68 9.65
C TRP A 277 10.19 -2.52 10.67
N GLU A 278 10.23 -3.32 11.76
CA GLU A 278 11.31 -3.23 12.76
C GLU A 278 12.68 -3.71 12.24
N ASP A 279 12.74 -4.73 11.38
CA ASP A 279 14.03 -5.29 10.92
C ASP A 279 14.56 -4.70 9.62
N GLU A 280 13.75 -3.94 8.88
CA GLU A 280 14.17 -3.43 7.58
C GLU A 280 14.85 -2.06 7.64
N GLY A 281 14.86 -1.36 8.78
CA GLY A 281 15.57 -0.07 8.94
C GLY A 281 15.17 1.03 7.92
N VAL A 282 14.17 0.76 7.09
CA VAL A 282 13.76 1.54 5.93
C VAL A 282 12.24 1.65 5.98
N ILE A 283 11.77 2.84 6.35
CA ILE A 283 10.36 3.20 6.36
C ILE A 283 9.92 3.37 4.90
N VAL A 284 9.50 2.29 4.24
CA VAL A 284 8.89 2.38 2.91
C VAL A 284 7.41 2.73 3.08
N GLY A 285 7.03 3.91 2.59
CA GLY A 285 5.70 4.54 2.68
C GLY A 285 4.57 3.82 1.91
N ARG A 286 4.44 2.50 2.08
CA ARG A 286 3.32 1.69 1.57
C ARG A 286 2.51 1.18 2.74
N SER A 287 1.19 1.35 2.70
CA SER A 287 0.31 0.91 3.79
C SER A 287 0.33 -0.61 3.94
N LEU A 288 0.24 -1.11 5.19
CA LEU A 288 0.00 -2.53 5.47
C LEU A 288 -1.17 -3.08 4.65
N ASP A 289 -2.23 -2.28 4.49
CA ASP A 289 -3.40 -2.61 3.67
C ASP A 289 -3.03 -2.93 2.22
N MET A 290 -2.09 -2.19 1.61
CA MET A 290 -1.65 -2.45 0.24
C MET A 290 -0.97 -3.83 0.13
N PHE A 291 -0.14 -4.20 1.11
CA PHE A 291 0.49 -5.52 1.13
C PHE A 291 -0.52 -6.64 1.39
N ILE A 292 -1.48 -6.41 2.29
CA ILE A 292 -2.61 -7.32 2.51
C ILE A 292 -3.42 -7.51 1.21
N SER A 293 -3.71 -6.43 0.48
CA SER A 293 -4.43 -6.50 -0.80
C SER A 293 -3.65 -7.26 -1.88
N LYS A 294 -2.33 -7.07 -1.96
CA LYS A 294 -1.49 -7.83 -2.89
C LYS A 294 -1.47 -9.31 -2.52
N LEU A 295 -1.31 -9.62 -1.24
CA LEU A 295 -1.27 -11.00 -0.77
C LEU A 295 -2.61 -11.70 -1.00
N ARG A 296 -3.75 -11.03 -0.75
CA ARG A 296 -5.08 -11.52 -1.11
C ARG A 296 -5.19 -11.87 -2.58
N LYS A 297 -4.77 -10.97 -3.49
CA LYS A 297 -4.81 -11.22 -4.93
C LYS A 297 -3.97 -12.44 -5.35
N LYS A 298 -2.86 -12.70 -4.66
CA LYS A 298 -2.01 -13.87 -4.90
C LYS A 298 -2.61 -15.17 -4.32
N LEU A 299 -3.43 -15.06 -3.28
CA LEU A 299 -4.11 -16.17 -2.62
C LEU A 299 -5.53 -16.42 -3.15
N GLU A 300 -6.09 -15.50 -3.95
CA GLU A 300 -7.45 -15.53 -4.51
C GLU A 300 -7.74 -16.78 -5.38
N PHE A 301 -6.69 -17.50 -5.79
CA PHE A 301 -6.80 -18.74 -6.54
C PHE A 301 -7.39 -19.90 -5.72
N ASP A 302 -7.35 -19.84 -4.39
CA ASP A 302 -7.97 -20.84 -3.51
C ASP A 302 -9.09 -20.20 -2.68
N PRO A 303 -10.36 -20.59 -2.89
CA PRO A 303 -11.49 -20.02 -2.13
C PRO A 303 -11.46 -20.37 -0.64
N ASN A 304 -10.67 -21.37 -0.23
CA ASN A 304 -10.55 -21.83 1.15
C ASN A 304 -9.52 -21.04 1.98
N ILE A 305 -8.76 -20.14 1.34
CA ILE A 305 -7.74 -19.33 1.98
C ILE A 305 -8.11 -17.85 1.84
N ASN A 306 -8.33 -17.19 2.97
CA ASN A 306 -8.72 -15.79 2.99
C ASN A 306 -8.00 -15.01 4.08
N ILE A 307 -7.65 -13.76 3.79
CA ILE A 307 -7.21 -12.82 4.83
C ILE A 307 -8.38 -11.90 5.14
N VAL A 308 -9.03 -12.05 6.29
CA VAL A 308 -10.20 -11.24 6.67
C VAL A 308 -9.81 -10.10 7.60
N VAL A 309 -10.59 -9.00 7.55
CA VAL A 309 -10.41 -7.85 8.45
C VAL A 309 -11.26 -8.05 9.69
N ILE A 310 -10.64 -8.04 10.86
CA ILE A 310 -11.33 -8.03 12.15
C ILE A 310 -11.38 -6.58 12.64
N ARG A 311 -12.57 -5.96 12.52
CA ARG A 311 -12.79 -4.54 12.83
C ARG A 311 -12.26 -4.18 14.23
N GLY A 312 -11.46 -3.13 14.31
CA GLY A 312 -10.88 -2.62 15.56
C GLY A 312 -9.75 -3.46 16.15
N LYS A 313 -9.37 -4.60 15.54
CA LYS A 313 -8.28 -5.46 16.05
C LYS A 313 -7.16 -5.64 15.03
N GLY A 314 -7.46 -6.12 13.83
CA GLY A 314 -6.42 -6.43 12.84
C GLY A 314 -6.89 -7.36 11.74
N TYR A 315 -6.09 -8.37 11.44
CA TYR A 315 -6.35 -9.32 10.36
C TYR A 315 -6.29 -10.75 10.87
N LYS A 316 -7.01 -11.63 10.20
CA LYS A 316 -7.00 -13.06 10.45
C LYS A 316 -6.77 -13.78 9.13
N PHE A 317 -5.83 -14.71 9.11
CA PHE A 317 -5.65 -15.63 7.99
C PHE A 317 -6.52 -16.84 8.22
N GLU A 318 -7.60 -16.97 7.47
CA GLU A 318 -8.55 -18.06 7.54
C GLU A 318 -8.16 -19.13 6.53
N THR A 319 -7.97 -20.35 7.01
CA THR A 319 -7.75 -21.54 6.20
C THR A 319 -8.67 -22.64 6.72
N SER A 320 -9.46 -23.24 5.83
CA SER A 320 -10.29 -24.41 6.16
C SER A 320 -9.52 -25.74 6.09
N TYR A 321 -8.26 -25.69 5.68
CA TYR A 321 -7.35 -26.82 5.74
C TYR A 321 -6.77 -26.97 7.15
N GLU A 322 -6.95 -28.14 7.76
CA GLU A 322 -6.34 -28.47 9.04
C GLU A 322 -4.81 -28.48 8.96
N GLU A 323 -4.16 -28.09 10.05
CA GLU A 323 -2.72 -27.95 10.20
C GLU A 323 -1.98 -29.27 9.96
N GLY A 324 -1.42 -29.44 8.76
CA GLY A 324 -0.33 -30.38 8.51
C GLY A 324 1.01 -29.81 8.98
N VAL A 325 1.17 -29.58 10.29
CA VAL A 325 2.47 -29.19 10.87
C VAL A 325 3.37 -30.41 10.89
N HIS A 326 4.18 -30.60 9.83
CA HIS A 326 5.41 -31.38 9.94
C HIS A 326 6.49 -30.49 10.56
N SER A 327 6.41 -30.28 11.87
CA SER A 327 7.56 -29.84 12.66
C SER A 327 8.50 -31.04 12.83
N ALA A 328 9.63 -31.01 12.12
CA ALA A 328 10.75 -31.87 12.44
C ALA A 328 11.29 -31.44 13.81
N SER A 329 10.78 -32.08 14.87
CA SER A 329 11.31 -31.96 16.23
C SER A 329 12.66 -32.68 16.30
N GLY A 330 13.73 -31.90 16.43
CA GLY A 330 15.07 -32.37 16.78
C GLY A 330 15.18 -32.55 18.29
N VAL A 331 15.56 -33.77 18.68
CA VAL A 331 15.87 -34.26 20.02
C VAL A 331 16.96 -33.43 20.70
N SER A 332 16.81 -33.19 22.00
CA SER A 332 17.92 -32.94 22.92
C SER A 332 17.68 -33.67 24.24
N LYS A 333 18.34 -34.81 24.40
CA LYS A 333 19.25 -35.05 25.52
C LYS A 333 20.28 -36.11 25.19
#